data_AF-A0AAF3J5G4-F1
#
_entry.id   AF-A0AAF3J5G4-F1
#
_cell.length_a   1.000
_cell.length_b   1.000
_cell.length_c   1.000
_cell.angle_alpha   90.00
_cell.angle_beta   90.00
_cell.angle_gamma   90.00
#
_symmetry.space_group_name_H-M   'P 1'
#
loop_
_entity.id
_entity.type
_entity.pdbx_description
1 polymer ?
#
loop_
_entity_poly.entity_id
_entity_poly.type
_entity_poly.pdbx_seq_one_letter_code
_entity_poly.pdbx_strand_id
1 'polypeptide(L)'
;MSSRKAKTSRNEAFKEKEKSKELKKDEPISISSTLLKLVLLDFSAIPILAAVQRLSPYLNAYTIPMVGILVCMGVVWVGSQILPTRRNPWYYFFILCSFTCIVDLALALETIGLSHGAFDLWLNIAEPYLDTTWGAGVNLIDATVHYSLYIFLIKRILEEKNYDLLGLFWCGSILNSMFVLLGSAIWGNQLEEHELKAGIVLNIPYVFLPLLFFMEQMFGNQEAQGPQQPRPFILMARLFPLVSLLIGGAIDLLAVPMFTAHMECTSIFTRTQYYVGLGFAIILINFQLDASVEKGKKMTYFIAGQALHALLSSVLHCAVL
;
A
#
# COMPACT_ATOMS: atom_id res chain seq x y z
N MET A 1 -50.67 34.07 10.34
CA MET A 1 -50.36 32.88 11.19
C MET A 1 -49.77 31.69 10.42
N SER A 2 -50.12 31.44 9.15
CA SER A 2 -49.63 30.30 8.35
C SER A 2 -48.10 30.24 8.15
N SER A 3 -47.45 31.37 7.85
CA SER A 3 -46.00 31.44 7.58
C SER A 3 -45.10 31.12 8.79
N ARG A 4 -45.53 31.43 10.02
CA ARG A 4 -44.75 31.09 11.23
C ARG A 4 -44.73 29.59 11.51
N LYS A 5 -45.86 28.88 11.33
CA LYS A 5 -45.94 27.43 11.53
C LYS A 5 -45.02 26.66 10.57
N ALA A 6 -44.94 27.09 9.31
CA ALA A 6 -44.07 26.47 8.31
C ALA A 6 -42.57 26.66 8.59
N LYS A 7 -42.18 27.78 9.22
CA LYS A 7 -40.77 28.04 9.57
C LYS A 7 -40.34 27.22 10.79
N THR A 8 -41.24 27.02 11.75
CA THR A 8 -40.99 26.18 12.93
C THR A 8 -40.84 24.71 12.56
N SER A 9 -41.72 24.15 11.71
CA SER A 9 -41.61 22.74 11.31
C SER A 9 -40.35 22.43 10.51
N ARG A 10 -39.86 23.39 9.71
CA ARG A 10 -38.61 23.25 8.94
C ARG A 10 -37.37 23.24 9.84
N ASN A 11 -37.37 24.05 10.90
CA ASN A 11 -36.28 24.08 11.88
C ASN A 11 -36.28 22.83 12.77
N GLU A 12 -37.45 22.28 13.10
CA GLU A 12 -37.56 21.03 13.85
C GLU A 12 -37.08 19.84 13.02
N ALA A 13 -37.49 19.75 11.75
CA ALA A 13 -37.01 18.71 10.83
C ALA A 13 -35.49 18.79 10.56
N PHE A 14 -34.92 20.01 10.56
CA PHE A 14 -33.47 20.20 10.44
C PHE A 14 -32.74 19.73 11.70
N LYS A 15 -33.23 20.10 12.89
CA LYS A 15 -32.69 19.64 14.18
C LYS A 15 -32.80 18.14 14.34
N GLU A 16 -33.89 17.52 13.90
CA GLU A 16 -34.07 16.07 13.95
C GLU A 16 -33.13 15.35 12.98
N LYS A 17 -32.85 15.94 11.80
CA LYS A 17 -31.81 15.46 10.89
C LYS A 17 -30.41 15.58 11.49
N GLU A 18 -30.07 16.69 12.12
CA GLU A 18 -28.79 16.85 12.84
C GLU A 18 -28.68 15.84 13.99
N LYS A 19 -29.72 15.71 14.80
CA LYS A 19 -29.77 14.76 15.91
C LYS A 19 -29.70 13.32 15.44
N SER A 20 -30.26 12.98 14.28
CA SER A 20 -30.13 11.65 13.66
C SER A 20 -28.73 11.40 13.09
N LYS A 21 -28.04 12.45 12.62
CA LYS A 21 -26.63 12.39 12.22
C LYS A 21 -25.68 12.27 13.42
N GLU A 22 -26.01 12.91 14.54
CA GLU A 22 -25.29 12.77 15.80
C GLU A 22 -25.52 11.40 16.44
N LEU A 23 -26.76 10.89 16.48
CA LEU A 23 -27.04 9.55 17.01
C LEU A 23 -26.39 8.41 16.21
N LYS A 24 -26.18 8.58 14.89
CA LYS A 24 -25.43 7.61 14.07
C LYS A 24 -23.93 7.62 14.31
N LYS A 25 -23.40 8.61 15.04
CA LYS A 25 -21.97 8.77 15.28
C LYS A 25 -21.43 7.85 16.39
N ASP A 26 -22.32 7.26 17.20
CA ASP A 26 -21.97 6.56 18.44
C ASP A 26 -22.23 5.04 18.41
N GLU A 27 -22.59 4.45 17.26
CA GLU A 27 -22.54 2.99 17.14
C GLU A 27 -21.06 2.56 17.15
N PRO A 28 -20.63 1.68 18.06
CA PRO A 28 -19.24 1.25 18.12
C PRO A 28 -18.90 0.58 16.79
N ILE A 29 -18.04 1.23 15.99
CA ILE A 29 -17.60 0.72 14.71
C ILE A 29 -16.96 -0.65 14.96
N SER A 30 -17.62 -1.70 14.50
CA SER A 30 -17.03 -3.05 14.51
C SER A 30 -15.88 -3.07 13.50
N ILE A 31 -14.65 -2.93 14.01
CA ILE A 31 -13.43 -2.94 13.19
C ILE A 31 -13.36 -4.22 12.36
N SER A 32 -13.68 -5.37 12.95
CA SER A 32 -13.68 -6.66 12.26
C SER A 32 -14.65 -6.69 11.07
N SER A 33 -15.87 -6.15 11.24
CA SER A 33 -16.85 -6.03 10.14
C SER A 33 -16.37 -5.06 9.06
N THR A 34 -15.75 -3.95 9.47
CA THR A 34 -15.21 -2.96 8.53
C THR A 34 -14.07 -3.52 7.69
N LEU A 35 -13.13 -4.24 8.32
CA LEU A 35 -12.03 -4.91 7.62
C LEU A 35 -12.54 -6.03 6.70
N LEU A 36 -13.61 -6.75 7.09
CA LEU A 36 -14.23 -7.72 6.19
C LEU A 36 -14.81 -7.05 4.94
N LYS A 37 -15.52 -5.92 5.10
CA LYS A 37 -16.04 -5.15 3.96
C LYS A 37 -14.91 -4.64 3.04
N LEU A 38 -13.80 -4.20 3.63
CA LEU A 38 -12.61 -3.81 2.89
C LEU A 38 -12.06 -4.97 2.05
N VAL A 39 -11.82 -6.13 2.68
CA VAL A 39 -11.33 -7.31 1.96
C VAL A 39 -12.31 -7.72 0.85
N LEU A 40 -13.61 -7.67 1.09
CA LEU A 40 -14.61 -7.96 0.03
C LEU A 40 -14.54 -6.94 -1.13
N LEU A 41 -14.28 -5.67 -0.83
CA LEU A 41 -14.05 -4.64 -1.84
C LEU A 41 -12.76 -4.92 -2.62
N ASP A 42 -11.67 -5.26 -1.95
CA ASP A 42 -10.37 -5.56 -2.59
C ASP A 42 -10.51 -6.76 -3.54
N PHE A 43 -11.16 -7.84 -3.10
CA PHE A 43 -11.40 -9.04 -3.92
C PHE A 43 -12.41 -8.82 -5.08
N SER A 44 -13.13 -7.70 -5.08
CA SER A 44 -13.92 -7.29 -6.25
C SER A 44 -13.06 -6.96 -7.48
N ALA A 45 -11.73 -6.80 -7.30
CA ALA A 45 -10.78 -6.70 -8.40
C ALA A 45 -10.89 -7.88 -9.37
N ILE A 46 -11.06 -9.11 -8.88
CA ILE A 46 -11.12 -10.32 -9.73
C ILE A 46 -12.24 -10.26 -10.78
N PRO A 47 -13.53 -10.04 -10.42
CA PRO A 47 -14.58 -9.92 -11.42
C PRO A 47 -14.45 -8.66 -12.29
N ILE A 48 -13.89 -7.56 -11.76
CA ILE A 48 -13.62 -6.35 -12.56
C ILE A 48 -12.59 -6.64 -13.66
N LEU A 49 -11.49 -7.30 -13.30
CA LEU A 49 -10.45 -7.70 -14.24
C LEU A 49 -11.00 -8.64 -15.31
N ALA A 50 -11.82 -9.63 -14.92
CA ALA A 50 -12.49 -10.50 -15.87
C ALA A 50 -13.43 -9.72 -16.83
N ALA A 51 -14.07 -8.66 -16.36
CA ALA A 51 -14.90 -7.81 -17.20
C ALA A 51 -14.06 -6.96 -18.16
N VAL A 52 -12.97 -6.36 -17.68
CA VAL A 52 -12.00 -5.61 -18.52
C VAL A 52 -11.41 -6.52 -19.59
N GLN A 53 -11.09 -7.77 -19.25
CA GLN A 53 -10.57 -8.74 -20.20
C GLN A 53 -11.54 -9.04 -21.34
N ARG A 54 -12.85 -9.14 -21.07
CA ARG A 54 -13.86 -9.31 -22.12
C ARG A 54 -13.95 -8.10 -23.06
N LEU A 55 -13.58 -6.92 -22.56
CA LEU A 55 -13.57 -5.68 -23.33
C LEU A 55 -12.23 -5.45 -24.04
N SER A 56 -11.18 -6.22 -23.71
CA SER A 56 -9.82 -6.04 -24.23
C SER A 56 -9.71 -5.95 -25.75
N PRO A 57 -10.49 -6.69 -26.58
CA PRO A 57 -10.42 -6.56 -28.04
C PRO A 57 -10.84 -5.19 -28.58
N TYR A 58 -11.54 -4.39 -27.77
CA TYR A 58 -12.03 -3.06 -28.10
C TYR A 58 -11.18 -1.95 -27.48
N LEU A 59 -10.19 -2.30 -26.65
CA LEU A 59 -9.32 -1.34 -25.97
C LEU A 59 -8.02 -1.15 -26.76
N ASN A 60 -7.58 0.10 -26.85
CA ASN A 60 -6.27 0.49 -27.34
C ASN A 60 -5.36 0.96 -26.19
N ALA A 61 -4.08 1.21 -26.49
CA ALA A 61 -3.04 1.61 -25.53
C ALA A 61 -3.42 2.81 -24.63
N TYR A 62 -4.23 3.75 -25.11
CA TYR A 62 -4.65 4.93 -24.34
C TYR A 62 -5.91 4.68 -23.51
N THR A 63 -6.83 3.85 -24.00
CA THR A 63 -8.08 3.54 -23.28
C THR A 63 -7.87 2.63 -22.07
N ILE A 64 -6.87 1.75 -22.13
CA ILE A 64 -6.49 0.83 -21.04
C ILE A 64 -6.22 1.58 -19.72
N PRO A 65 -5.29 2.56 -19.66
CA PRO A 65 -5.03 3.32 -18.43
C PRO A 65 -6.23 4.19 -18.02
N MET A 66 -7.04 4.68 -18.97
CA MET A 66 -8.27 5.42 -18.65
C MET A 66 -9.29 4.54 -17.93
N VAL A 67 -9.47 3.29 -18.37
CA VAL A 67 -10.31 2.30 -17.68
C VAL A 67 -9.76 2.03 -16.28
N GLY A 68 -8.44 1.89 -16.13
CA GLY A 68 -7.79 1.76 -14.83
C GLY A 68 -8.11 2.92 -13.88
N ILE A 69 -7.96 4.17 -14.33
CA ILE A 69 -8.30 5.36 -13.54
C ILE A 69 -9.78 5.36 -13.15
N LEU A 70 -10.69 5.03 -14.09
CA LEU A 70 -12.13 4.96 -13.81
C LEU A 70 -12.46 3.88 -12.77
N VAL A 71 -11.83 2.72 -12.84
CA VAL A 71 -11.96 1.66 -11.82
C VAL A 71 -11.47 2.17 -10.47
N CYS A 72 -10.30 2.79 -10.40
CA CYS A 72 -9.76 3.37 -9.16
C CYS A 72 -10.72 4.40 -8.54
N MET A 73 -11.28 5.31 -9.34
CA MET A 73 -12.28 6.27 -8.88
C MET A 73 -13.56 5.57 -8.38
N GLY A 74 -14.00 4.52 -9.08
CA GLY A 74 -15.14 3.70 -8.70
C GLY A 74 -14.93 3.00 -7.36
N VAL A 75 -13.74 2.42 -7.12
CA VAL A 75 -13.38 1.76 -5.86
C VAL A 75 -13.40 2.73 -4.70
N VAL A 76 -12.79 3.92 -4.85
CA VAL A 76 -12.83 4.97 -3.81
C VAL A 76 -14.26 5.41 -3.55
N TRP A 77 -15.08 5.57 -4.59
CA TRP A 77 -16.48 5.94 -4.46
C TRP A 77 -17.28 4.86 -3.71
N VAL A 78 -17.22 3.59 -4.13
CA VAL A 78 -17.90 2.48 -3.43
C VAL A 78 -17.40 2.33 -2.00
N GLY A 79 -16.08 2.39 -1.79
CA GLY A 79 -15.44 2.38 -0.48
C GLY A 79 -16.00 3.47 0.45
N SER A 80 -16.20 4.68 -0.07
CA SER A 80 -16.80 5.79 0.69
C SER A 80 -18.26 5.55 1.11
N GLN A 81 -18.98 4.65 0.43
CA GLN A 81 -20.37 4.31 0.76
C GLN A 81 -20.46 3.16 1.78
N ILE A 82 -19.55 2.18 1.70
CA ILE A 82 -19.64 0.94 2.51
C ILE A 82 -18.77 0.96 3.77
N LEU A 83 -17.69 1.76 3.77
CA LEU A 83 -16.76 1.92 4.88
C LEU A 83 -17.03 3.20 5.67
N PRO A 84 -16.63 3.27 6.96
CA PRO A 84 -16.78 4.46 7.77
C PRO A 84 -16.07 5.67 7.17
N THR A 85 -16.75 6.81 7.09
CA THR A 85 -16.14 8.05 6.63
C THR A 85 -15.07 8.52 7.62
N ARG A 86 -13.87 8.80 7.12
CA ARG A 86 -12.76 9.36 7.92
C ARG A 86 -12.31 10.68 7.32
N ARG A 87 -11.94 11.63 8.18
CA ARG A 87 -11.41 12.94 7.76
C ARG A 87 -10.01 12.84 7.15
N ASN A 88 -9.27 11.81 7.53
CA ASN A 88 -7.91 11.59 7.08
C ASN A 88 -7.92 11.16 5.59
N PRO A 89 -7.37 11.95 4.65
CA PRO A 89 -7.40 11.63 3.22
C PRO A 89 -6.60 10.36 2.91
N TRP A 90 -5.55 10.06 3.69
CA TRP A 90 -4.73 8.85 3.54
C TRP A 90 -5.53 7.57 3.74
N TYR A 91 -6.66 7.64 4.47
CA TYR A 91 -7.57 6.50 4.64
C TYR A 91 -8.06 5.97 3.29
N TYR A 92 -8.58 6.85 2.43
CA TYR A 92 -9.11 6.47 1.12
C TYR A 92 -8.01 6.08 0.14
N PHE A 93 -6.85 6.72 0.26
CA PHE A 93 -5.68 6.35 -0.51
C PHE A 93 -5.20 4.93 -0.18
N PHE A 94 -5.08 4.57 1.10
CA PHE A 94 -4.70 3.21 1.49
C PHE A 94 -5.75 2.16 1.12
N ILE A 95 -7.04 2.50 1.10
CA ILE A 95 -8.09 1.62 0.55
C ILE A 95 -7.88 1.40 -0.95
N LEU A 96 -7.55 2.44 -1.69
CA LEU A 96 -7.26 2.29 -3.11
C LEU A 96 -6.02 1.41 -3.33
N CYS A 97 -4.96 1.61 -2.55
CA CYS A 97 -3.75 0.81 -2.64
C CYS A 97 -3.97 -0.65 -2.23
N SER A 98 -4.81 -0.94 -1.22
CA SER A 98 -5.12 -2.34 -0.87
C SER A 98 -5.85 -3.06 -2.02
N PHE A 99 -6.74 -2.36 -2.71
CA PHE A 99 -7.40 -2.89 -3.90
C PHE A 99 -6.39 -3.15 -5.02
N THR A 100 -5.47 -2.23 -5.30
CA THR A 100 -4.46 -2.43 -6.36
C THR A 100 -3.55 -3.60 -6.06
N CYS A 101 -3.24 -3.90 -4.80
CA CYS A 101 -2.47 -5.10 -4.44
C CYS A 101 -3.13 -6.42 -4.89
N ILE A 102 -4.47 -6.49 -4.95
CA ILE A 102 -5.16 -7.67 -5.50
C ILE A 102 -5.07 -7.71 -7.03
N VAL A 103 -4.99 -6.55 -7.68
CA VAL A 103 -4.67 -6.45 -9.11
C VAL A 103 -3.24 -6.93 -9.36
N ASP A 104 -2.28 -6.50 -8.55
CA ASP A 104 -0.89 -6.94 -8.62
C ASP A 104 -0.76 -8.45 -8.39
N LEU A 105 -1.54 -9.01 -7.46
CA LEU A 105 -1.61 -10.47 -7.27
C LEU A 105 -2.05 -11.17 -8.55
N ALA A 106 -3.10 -10.67 -9.22
CA ALA A 106 -3.60 -11.26 -10.44
C ALA A 106 -2.59 -11.14 -11.60
N LEU A 107 -1.89 -10.00 -11.70
CA LEU A 107 -0.79 -9.81 -12.65
C LEU A 107 0.36 -10.79 -12.41
N ALA A 108 0.78 -10.94 -11.16
CA ALA A 108 1.84 -11.87 -10.79
C ALA A 108 1.49 -13.33 -11.13
N LEU A 109 0.26 -13.75 -10.82
CA LEU A 109 -0.23 -15.11 -11.14
C LEU A 109 -0.27 -15.37 -12.64
N GLU A 110 -0.53 -14.35 -13.46
CA GLU A 110 -0.50 -14.44 -14.92
C GLU A 110 0.93 -14.62 -15.42
N THR A 111 1.86 -13.77 -15.00
CA THR A 111 3.26 -13.81 -15.46
C THR A 111 3.97 -15.12 -15.09
N ILE A 112 3.56 -15.78 -13.99
CA ILE A 112 4.08 -17.10 -13.61
C ILE A 112 3.31 -18.28 -14.24
N GLY A 113 2.32 -18.02 -15.10
CA GLY A 113 1.55 -19.03 -15.83
C GLY A 113 0.54 -19.83 -14.98
N LEU A 114 0.17 -19.33 -13.80
CA LEU A 114 -0.85 -19.96 -12.96
C LEU A 114 -2.28 -19.51 -13.33
N SER A 115 -2.43 -18.33 -13.94
CA SER A 115 -3.63 -17.91 -14.66
C SER A 115 -3.30 -17.70 -16.14
N HIS A 116 -4.29 -17.84 -17.02
CA HIS A 116 -4.10 -17.71 -18.46
C HIS A 116 -5.11 -16.74 -19.07
N GLY A 117 -4.62 -15.73 -19.77
CA GLY A 117 -5.38 -14.89 -20.71
C GLY A 117 -6.17 -13.75 -20.07
N ALA A 118 -5.84 -13.29 -18.86
CA ALA A 118 -6.44 -12.13 -18.21
C ALA A 118 -5.66 -10.81 -18.44
N PHE A 119 -4.35 -10.88 -18.69
CA PHE A 119 -3.49 -9.68 -18.75
C PHE A 119 -2.55 -9.60 -19.95
N ASP A 120 -2.61 -10.51 -20.91
CA ASP A 120 -1.79 -10.46 -22.13
C ASP A 120 -1.85 -9.08 -22.79
N LEU A 121 -3.02 -8.43 -22.88
CA LEU A 121 -3.13 -7.11 -23.50
C LEU A 121 -2.51 -5.99 -22.62
N TRP A 122 -2.63 -6.09 -21.30
CA TRP A 122 -2.09 -5.09 -20.36
C TRP A 122 -0.57 -5.17 -20.28
N LEU A 123 -0.04 -6.39 -20.12
CA LEU A 123 1.40 -6.65 -20.10
C LEU A 123 2.04 -6.31 -21.45
N ASN A 124 1.44 -6.71 -22.58
CA ASN A 124 2.05 -6.44 -23.88
C ASN A 124 1.94 -4.96 -24.32
N ILE A 125 0.87 -4.24 -23.96
CA ILE A 125 0.62 -2.88 -24.48
C ILE A 125 0.91 -1.78 -23.45
N ALA A 126 0.53 -1.97 -22.18
CA ALA A 126 0.59 -0.92 -21.17
C ALA A 126 1.85 -0.97 -20.30
N GLU A 127 2.23 -2.16 -19.82
CA GLU A 127 3.31 -2.35 -18.84
C GLU A 127 4.22 -3.57 -19.14
N PRO A 128 4.93 -3.58 -20.28
CA PRO A 128 5.76 -4.72 -20.68
C PRO A 128 6.98 -4.98 -19.79
N TYR A 129 7.40 -4.00 -18.99
CA TYR A 129 8.44 -4.21 -17.98
C TYR A 129 7.98 -5.15 -16.85
N LEU A 130 6.67 -5.27 -16.63
CA LEU A 130 6.10 -6.20 -15.64
C LEU A 130 6.04 -7.65 -16.15
N ASP A 131 6.13 -7.87 -17.47
CA ASP A 131 6.16 -9.21 -18.07
C ASP A 131 7.55 -9.85 -17.99
N THR A 132 8.11 -9.84 -16.79
CA THR A 132 9.42 -10.40 -16.49
C THR A 132 9.34 -11.13 -15.15
N THR A 133 10.24 -12.08 -14.90
CA THR A 133 10.34 -12.76 -13.59
C THR A 133 10.53 -11.74 -12.45
N TRP A 134 11.25 -10.64 -12.74
CA TRP A 134 11.43 -9.54 -11.81
C TRP A 134 10.12 -8.77 -11.56
N GLY A 135 9.38 -8.43 -12.61
CA GLY A 135 8.08 -7.74 -12.52
C GLY A 135 7.02 -8.56 -11.76
N ALA A 136 6.90 -9.85 -12.06
CA ALA A 136 6.04 -10.78 -11.33
C ALA A 136 6.38 -10.79 -9.83
N GLY A 137 7.67 -10.75 -9.53
CA GLY A 137 8.17 -10.75 -8.18
C GLY A 137 7.86 -9.47 -7.39
N VAL A 138 7.93 -8.30 -8.03
CA VAL A 138 7.53 -7.02 -7.41
C VAL A 138 6.04 -7.06 -7.07
N ASN A 139 5.22 -7.48 -8.03
CA ASN A 139 3.78 -7.62 -7.87
C ASN A 139 3.39 -8.59 -6.73
N LEU A 140 4.15 -9.67 -6.51
CA LEU A 140 3.94 -10.58 -5.38
C LEU A 140 4.21 -9.92 -4.02
N ILE A 141 5.21 -9.04 -3.92
CA ILE A 141 5.47 -8.31 -2.67
C ILE A 141 4.40 -7.27 -2.41
N ASP A 142 3.98 -6.56 -3.44
CA ASP A 142 2.89 -5.60 -3.32
C ASP A 142 1.60 -6.33 -2.85
N ALA A 143 1.29 -7.47 -3.47
CA ALA A 143 0.17 -8.33 -3.12
C ALA A 143 0.21 -8.93 -1.70
N THR A 144 1.38 -9.07 -1.09
CA THR A 144 1.55 -9.76 0.20
C THR A 144 1.95 -8.82 1.32
N VAL A 145 3.15 -8.25 1.24
CA VAL A 145 3.73 -7.38 2.27
C VAL A 145 2.99 -6.05 2.31
N HIS A 146 2.85 -5.36 1.17
CA HIS A 146 2.17 -4.06 1.14
C HIS A 146 0.68 -4.20 1.37
N TYR A 147 0.02 -5.23 0.84
CA TYR A 147 -1.39 -5.50 1.15
C TYR A 147 -1.62 -5.65 2.67
N SER A 148 -0.79 -6.43 3.34
CA SER A 148 -0.84 -6.57 4.80
C SER A 148 -0.61 -5.22 5.49
N LEU A 149 0.39 -4.47 5.05
CA LEU A 149 0.72 -3.14 5.55
C LEU A 149 -0.45 -2.15 5.41
N TYR A 150 -1.15 -2.13 4.27
CA TYR A 150 -2.35 -1.31 4.06
C TYR A 150 -3.49 -1.68 4.99
N ILE A 151 -3.76 -2.97 5.19
CA ILE A 151 -4.77 -3.43 6.16
C ILE A 151 -4.41 -2.94 7.57
N PHE A 152 -3.14 -3.02 7.97
CA PHE A 152 -2.69 -2.54 9.27
C PHE A 152 -2.79 -1.00 9.41
N LEU A 153 -2.42 -0.24 8.38
CA LEU A 153 -2.56 1.22 8.34
C LEU A 153 -4.03 1.62 8.49
N ILE A 154 -4.91 1.03 7.67
CA ILE A 154 -6.35 1.25 7.72
C ILE A 154 -6.91 0.90 9.10
N LYS A 155 -6.54 -0.26 9.66
CA LYS A 155 -6.94 -0.66 11.01
C LYS A 155 -6.52 0.37 12.06
N ARG A 156 -5.29 0.87 12.01
CA ARG A 156 -4.80 1.88 12.96
C ARG A 156 -5.54 3.21 12.83
N ILE A 157 -5.85 3.63 11.61
CA ILE A 157 -6.67 4.82 11.35
C ILE A 157 -8.09 4.62 11.91
N LEU A 158 -8.68 3.43 11.73
CA LEU A 158 -10.01 3.10 12.28
C LEU A 158 -10.02 3.06 13.81
N GLU A 159 -8.93 2.59 14.42
CA GLU A 159 -8.70 2.58 15.87
C GLU A 159 -8.28 3.94 16.44
N GLU A 160 -8.10 4.96 15.58
CA GLU A 160 -7.58 6.29 15.96
C GLU A 160 -6.24 6.21 16.71
N LYS A 161 -5.43 5.19 16.38
CA LYS A 161 -4.10 4.99 16.95
C LYS A 161 -3.04 5.63 16.07
N ASN A 162 -1.93 6.01 16.71
CA ASN A 162 -0.74 6.45 15.99
C ASN A 162 -0.29 5.32 15.03
N TYR A 163 -0.11 5.67 13.76
CA TYR A 163 0.35 4.80 12.69
C TYR A 163 1.65 5.33 12.06
N ASP A 164 2.37 6.19 12.76
CA ASP A 164 3.40 7.03 12.17
C ASP A 164 4.55 6.20 11.61
N LEU A 165 5.12 5.33 12.45
CA LEU A 165 6.21 4.45 12.08
C LEU A 165 5.82 3.49 10.95
N LEU A 166 4.56 3.02 10.96
CA LEU A 166 4.03 2.13 9.94
C LEU A 166 3.90 2.86 8.58
N GLY A 167 3.46 4.12 8.61
CA GLY A 167 3.38 4.98 7.44
C GLY A 167 4.75 5.37 6.88
N LEU A 168 5.74 5.63 7.75
CA LEU A 168 7.12 5.93 7.32
C LEU A 168 7.79 4.70 6.71
N PHE A 169 7.55 3.52 7.27
CA PHE A 169 7.99 2.27 6.67
C PHE A 169 7.37 2.05 5.29
N TRP A 170 6.06 2.25 5.17
CA TRP A 170 5.36 2.22 3.87
C TRP A 170 5.95 3.20 2.86
N CYS A 171 6.19 4.45 3.29
CA CYS A 171 6.78 5.47 2.45
C CYS A 171 8.16 5.05 1.93
N GLY A 172 9.04 4.60 2.83
CA GLY A 172 10.37 4.14 2.45
C GLY A 172 10.34 2.92 1.54
N SER A 173 9.43 1.97 1.76
CA SER A 173 9.35 0.74 0.95
C SER A 173 8.84 1.03 -0.46
N ILE A 174 7.83 1.89 -0.62
CA ILE A 174 7.35 2.31 -1.94
C ILE A 174 8.40 3.16 -2.67
N LEU A 175 9.03 4.13 -2.01
CA LEU A 175 10.06 4.95 -2.65
C LEU A 175 11.25 4.11 -3.11
N ASN A 176 11.66 3.13 -2.31
CA ASN A 176 12.67 2.15 -2.69
C ASN A 176 12.23 1.36 -3.94
N SER A 177 11.00 0.81 -3.93
CA SER A 177 10.45 0.05 -5.06
C SER A 177 10.43 0.89 -6.35
N MET A 178 9.94 2.13 -6.26
CA MET A 178 9.89 3.06 -7.40
C MET A 178 11.28 3.45 -7.91
N PHE A 179 12.26 3.63 -7.02
CA PHE A 179 13.63 3.95 -7.41
C PHE A 179 14.29 2.81 -8.18
N VAL A 180 14.09 1.57 -7.73
CA VAL A 180 14.59 0.37 -8.42
C VAL A 180 13.82 0.12 -9.71
N LEU A 181 12.49 0.25 -9.72
CA LEU A 181 11.64 -0.01 -10.88
C LEU A 181 11.85 1.00 -12.00
N LEU A 182 11.75 2.30 -11.70
CA LEU A 182 11.95 3.35 -12.70
C LEU A 182 13.43 3.49 -13.05
N GLY A 183 14.33 3.34 -12.07
CA GLY A 183 15.77 3.40 -12.30
C GLY A 183 16.26 2.29 -13.21
N SER A 184 15.77 1.06 -13.04
CA SER A 184 16.11 -0.07 -13.92
C SER A 184 15.52 0.10 -15.32
N ALA A 185 14.29 0.60 -15.45
CA ALA A 185 13.68 0.89 -16.75
C ALA A 185 14.47 1.96 -17.55
N ILE A 186 14.99 2.99 -16.87
CA ILE A 186 15.86 4.01 -17.48
C ILE A 186 17.21 3.43 -17.91
N TRP A 187 17.84 2.63 -17.05
CA TRP A 187 19.19 2.11 -17.29
C TRP A 187 19.23 0.97 -18.31
N GLY A 188 18.15 0.19 -18.42
CA GLY A 188 18.05 -0.96 -19.32
C GLY A 188 17.75 -0.61 -20.79
N ASN A 189 17.89 0.65 -21.21
CA ASN A 189 17.54 1.13 -22.56
C ASN A 189 16.09 0.84 -23.01
N GLN A 190 15.18 0.45 -22.10
CA GLN A 190 13.76 0.25 -22.42
C GLN A 190 13.01 1.56 -22.76
N LEU A 191 13.70 2.70 -22.63
CA LEU A 191 13.26 4.03 -23.05
C LEU A 191 13.73 4.44 -24.46
N GLU A 192 14.52 3.61 -25.16
CA GLU A 192 15.03 3.95 -26.51
C GLU A 192 13.94 3.90 -27.60
N GLU A 193 12.83 3.21 -27.37
CA GLU A 193 11.62 3.39 -28.19
C GLU A 193 10.89 4.64 -27.69
N HIS A 194 10.80 5.67 -28.53
CA HIS A 194 10.26 7.02 -28.28
C HIS A 194 8.80 7.12 -27.75
N GLU A 195 8.25 6.08 -27.16
CA GLU A 195 6.96 6.09 -26.49
C GLU A 195 7.19 5.89 -24.98
N LEU A 196 7.06 6.98 -24.21
CA LEU A 196 6.76 6.87 -22.78
C LEU A 196 5.50 6.02 -22.65
N LYS A 197 5.66 4.71 -22.45
CA LYS A 197 4.54 3.77 -22.37
C LYS A 197 3.63 4.24 -21.24
N ALA A 198 2.32 4.25 -21.53
CA ALA A 198 1.32 4.86 -20.66
C ALA A 198 1.34 4.32 -19.22
N GLY A 199 1.89 3.11 -19.01
CA GLY A 199 2.14 2.52 -17.69
C GLY A 199 3.05 3.33 -16.77
N ILE A 200 4.09 4.00 -17.29
CA ILE A 200 4.98 4.83 -16.44
C ILE A 200 4.21 5.97 -15.78
N VAL A 201 3.19 6.51 -16.47
CA VAL A 201 2.33 7.56 -15.92
C VAL A 201 1.54 7.06 -14.71
N LEU A 202 1.17 5.78 -14.67
CA LEU A 202 0.47 5.18 -13.53
C LEU A 202 1.37 5.07 -12.28
N ASN A 203 2.69 5.04 -12.46
CA ASN A 203 3.67 5.02 -11.36
C ASN A 203 4.01 6.41 -10.80
N ILE A 204 3.70 7.49 -11.52
CA ILE A 204 3.97 8.87 -11.07
C ILE A 204 3.37 9.17 -9.68
N PRO A 205 2.09 8.85 -9.39
CA PRO A 205 1.52 9.04 -8.06
C PRO A 205 2.27 8.29 -6.95
N TYR A 206 2.83 7.11 -7.23
CA TYR A 206 3.58 6.31 -6.27
C TYR A 206 4.96 6.89 -5.95
N VAL A 207 5.44 7.88 -6.70
CA VAL A 207 6.63 8.67 -6.33
C VAL A 207 6.24 9.87 -5.48
N PHE A 208 5.25 10.65 -5.96
CA PHE A 208 4.90 11.92 -5.32
C PHE A 208 4.12 11.75 -4.01
N LEU A 209 3.17 10.82 -3.93
CA LEU A 209 2.32 10.67 -2.75
C LEU A 209 3.09 10.18 -1.51
N PRO A 210 4.02 9.21 -1.59
CA PRO A 210 4.87 8.89 -0.45
C PRO A 210 5.74 10.06 0.01
N LEU A 211 6.26 10.88 -0.92
CA LEU A 211 7.01 12.09 -0.56
C LEU A 211 6.13 13.09 0.17
N LEU A 212 4.90 13.32 -0.30
CA LEU A 212 3.94 14.20 0.37
C LEU A 212 3.57 13.67 1.75
N PHE A 213 3.34 12.35 1.88
CA PHE A 213 3.09 11.70 3.17
C PHE A 213 4.25 11.92 4.14
N PHE A 214 5.48 11.70 3.68
CA PHE A 214 6.69 11.96 4.46
C PHE A 214 6.78 13.41 4.91
N MET A 215 6.55 14.36 4.00
CA MET A 215 6.58 15.79 4.31
C MET A 215 5.50 16.15 5.35
N GLU A 216 4.26 15.68 5.17
CA GLU A 216 3.17 15.90 6.13
C GLU A 216 3.53 15.34 7.51
N GLN A 217 4.21 14.21 7.57
CA GLN A 217 4.53 13.56 8.83
C GLN A 217 5.73 14.17 9.56
N MET A 218 6.65 14.76 8.80
CA MET A 218 7.81 15.46 9.31
C MET A 218 7.46 16.89 9.75
N PHE A 219 6.63 17.58 8.98
CA PHE A 219 6.34 19.00 9.13
C PHE A 219 4.92 19.31 9.65
N GLY A 220 4.01 18.34 9.69
CA GLY A 220 2.66 18.50 10.25
C GLY A 220 2.72 18.86 11.74
N ASN A 221 1.76 19.70 12.18
CA ASN A 221 1.75 20.35 13.50
C ASN A 221 2.14 19.39 14.64
N GLN A 222 3.35 19.59 15.15
CA GLN A 222 3.96 18.91 16.30
C GLN A 222 3.26 19.26 17.64
N GLU A 223 2.21 20.09 17.61
CA GLU A 223 1.54 20.66 18.78
C GLU A 223 0.74 19.64 19.61
N ALA A 224 0.47 18.45 19.07
CA ALA A 224 -0.33 17.42 19.75
C ALA A 224 0.48 16.41 20.60
N GLN A 225 1.82 16.47 20.60
CA GLN A 225 2.65 15.52 21.34
C GLN A 225 3.03 16.11 22.71
N GLY A 226 2.48 15.50 23.78
CA GLY A 226 2.79 15.82 25.18
C GLY A 226 4.27 15.66 25.56
N PRO A 227 4.63 15.86 26.84
CA PRO A 227 6.00 16.18 27.21
C PRO A 227 7.02 15.06 26.98
N GLN A 228 8.08 15.44 26.25
CA GLN A 228 9.49 15.00 26.32
C GLN A 228 9.89 13.61 25.79
N GLN A 229 10.14 13.54 24.48
CA GLN A 229 11.29 12.79 23.93
C GLN A 229 12.25 13.75 23.20
N PRO A 230 13.58 13.56 23.27
CA PRO A 230 14.53 14.45 22.63
C PRO A 230 14.36 14.43 21.10
N ARG A 231 14.14 15.62 20.52
CA ARG A 231 13.96 15.87 19.07
C ARG A 231 14.90 15.06 18.15
N PRO A 232 16.22 14.94 18.40
CA PRO A 232 17.09 14.18 17.51
C PRO A 232 16.83 12.67 17.52
N PHE A 233 16.35 12.09 18.63
CA PHE A 233 16.08 10.65 18.73
C PHE A 233 14.82 10.27 17.96
N ILE A 234 13.76 11.06 18.07
CA ILE A 234 12.52 10.88 17.30
C ILE A 234 12.81 11.04 15.80
N LEU A 235 13.60 12.06 15.44
CA LEU A 235 13.99 12.31 14.06
C LEU A 235 14.82 11.15 13.48
N MET A 236 15.81 10.65 14.23
CA MET A 236 16.58 9.45 13.87
C MET A 236 15.68 8.23 13.69
N ALA A 237 14.78 7.96 14.64
CA ALA A 237 13.87 6.82 14.57
C ALA A 237 12.90 6.91 13.39
N ARG A 238 12.49 8.12 12.99
CA ARG A 238 11.62 8.36 11.82
C ARG A 238 12.37 8.28 10.50
N LEU A 239 13.62 8.74 10.46
CA LEU A 239 14.46 8.71 9.26
C LEU A 239 15.07 7.33 9.01
N PHE A 240 15.35 6.55 10.04
CA PHE A 240 16.03 5.25 9.90
C PHE A 240 15.35 4.28 8.92
N PRO A 241 14.02 4.06 8.94
CA PRO A 241 13.36 3.18 7.98
C PRO A 241 13.45 3.72 6.56
N LEU A 242 13.27 5.03 6.37
CA LEU A 242 13.34 5.66 5.06
C LEU A 242 14.76 5.60 4.49
N VAL A 243 15.75 6.04 5.27
CA VAL A 243 17.15 6.11 4.87
C VAL A 243 17.72 4.72 4.64
N SER A 244 17.38 3.73 5.49
CA SER A 244 17.86 2.36 5.28
C SER A 244 17.30 1.73 4.00
N LEU A 245 16.03 2.00 3.68
CA LEU A 245 15.42 1.52 2.44
C LEU A 245 15.93 2.27 1.20
N LEU A 246 16.16 3.59 1.28
CA LEU A 246 16.75 4.36 0.18
C LEU A 246 18.21 3.97 -0.08
N ILE A 247 19.00 3.72 0.97
CA ILE A 247 20.37 3.20 0.84
C ILE A 247 20.33 1.80 0.22
N GLY A 248 19.40 0.93 0.66
CA GLY A 248 19.16 -0.36 0.04
C GLY A 248 18.91 -0.24 -1.46
N GLY A 249 17.95 0.59 -1.86
CA GLY A 249 17.63 0.83 -3.27
C GLY A 249 18.75 1.43 -4.08
N ALA A 250 19.56 2.31 -3.49
CA ALA A 250 20.75 2.85 -4.14
C ALA A 250 21.81 1.77 -4.37
N ILE A 251 22.02 0.88 -3.38
CA ILE A 251 22.92 -0.27 -3.53
C ILE A 251 22.40 -1.21 -4.62
N ASP A 252 21.10 -1.50 -4.62
CA ASP A 252 20.47 -2.38 -5.60
C ASP A 252 20.52 -1.79 -7.01
N LEU A 253 20.30 -0.48 -7.16
CA LEU A 253 20.42 0.21 -8.45
C LEU A 253 21.87 0.23 -8.95
N LEU A 254 22.86 0.47 -8.07
CA LEU A 254 24.28 0.41 -8.43
C LEU A 254 24.74 -1.02 -8.78
N ALA A 255 24.06 -2.03 -8.23
CA ALA A 255 24.29 -3.42 -8.55
C ALA A 255 23.72 -3.81 -9.93
N VAL A 256 22.67 -3.14 -10.43
CA VAL A 256 22.06 -3.42 -11.76
C VAL A 256 23.12 -3.53 -12.87
N PRO A 257 24.00 -2.53 -13.13
CA PRO A 257 25.02 -2.63 -14.19
C PRO A 257 26.17 -3.61 -13.92
N MET A 258 26.42 -4.00 -12.66
CA MET A 258 27.45 -5.01 -12.35
C MET A 258 26.96 -6.44 -12.61
N PHE A 259 25.65 -6.68 -12.55
CA PHE A 259 25.06 -8.01 -12.70
C PHE A 259 24.52 -8.30 -14.10
N THR A 260 24.37 -7.29 -14.97
CA THR A 260 24.11 -7.47 -16.41
C THR A 260 25.20 -8.28 -17.14
N ALA A 261 26.36 -8.47 -16.52
CA ALA A 261 27.45 -9.23 -17.11
C ALA A 261 27.39 -10.75 -16.84
N HIS A 262 26.90 -11.24 -15.69
CA HIS A 262 26.99 -12.69 -15.40
C HIS A 262 26.14 -13.30 -14.25
N MET A 263 25.10 -12.65 -13.72
CA MET A 263 24.18 -13.35 -12.78
C MET A 263 22.70 -13.07 -13.06
N GLU A 264 21.89 -14.09 -12.80
CA GLU A 264 20.43 -14.04 -12.87
C GLU A 264 19.87 -12.93 -11.96
N CYS A 265 18.94 -12.15 -12.49
CA CYS A 265 18.22 -11.03 -11.83
C CYS A 265 17.60 -11.40 -10.47
N THR A 266 17.49 -12.69 -10.16
CA THR A 266 17.02 -13.31 -8.92
C THR A 266 17.78 -12.85 -7.67
N SER A 267 19.10 -12.60 -7.75
CA SER A 267 19.91 -12.34 -6.53
C SER A 267 19.72 -10.93 -5.92
N ILE A 268 19.63 -9.89 -6.74
CA ILE A 268 19.37 -8.49 -6.30
C ILE A 268 17.94 -8.40 -5.76
N PHE A 269 17.01 -8.95 -6.52
CA PHE A 269 15.60 -9.06 -6.17
C PHE A 269 15.40 -9.71 -4.79
N THR A 270 16.05 -10.85 -4.52
CA THR A 270 15.95 -11.54 -3.24
C THR A 270 16.44 -10.67 -2.07
N ARG A 271 17.47 -9.84 -2.26
CA ARG A 271 18.01 -8.97 -1.20
C ARG A 271 17.10 -7.80 -0.87
N THR A 272 16.67 -7.01 -1.87
CA THR A 272 15.77 -5.87 -1.65
C THR A 272 14.48 -6.32 -0.96
N GLN A 273 13.90 -7.42 -1.48
CA GLN A 273 12.65 -7.97 -0.96
C GLN A 273 12.80 -8.56 0.44
N TYR A 274 13.96 -9.16 0.73
CA TYR A 274 14.30 -9.64 2.05
C TYR A 274 14.34 -8.50 3.10
N TYR A 275 14.95 -7.35 2.78
CA TYR A 275 15.01 -6.22 3.73
C TYR A 275 13.63 -5.60 3.99
N VAL A 276 12.79 -5.48 2.97
CA VAL A 276 11.41 -4.99 3.11
C VAL A 276 10.58 -5.98 3.94
N GLY A 277 10.62 -7.28 3.61
CA GLY A 277 9.91 -8.31 4.38
C GLY A 277 10.36 -8.40 5.84
N LEU A 278 11.67 -8.37 6.09
CA LEU A 278 12.24 -8.39 7.44
C LEU A 278 11.86 -7.14 8.24
N GLY A 279 11.97 -5.95 7.63
CA GLY A 279 11.58 -4.69 8.26
C GLY A 279 10.10 -4.69 8.67
N PHE A 280 9.23 -5.19 7.79
CA PHE A 280 7.81 -5.32 8.09
C PHE A 280 7.54 -6.32 9.22
N ALA A 281 8.19 -7.48 9.22
CA ALA A 281 8.06 -8.49 10.28
C ALA A 281 8.49 -7.93 11.65
N ILE A 282 9.59 -7.17 11.71
CA ILE A 282 10.06 -6.51 12.93
C ILE A 282 9.03 -5.50 13.44
N ILE A 283 8.42 -4.72 12.55
CA ILE A 283 7.37 -3.75 12.91
C ILE A 283 6.13 -4.46 13.46
N LEU A 284 5.70 -5.55 12.83
CA LEU A 284 4.58 -6.34 13.31
C LEU A 284 4.85 -6.96 14.68
N ILE A 285 6.07 -7.47 14.89
CA ILE A 285 6.51 -7.97 16.20
C ILE A 285 6.41 -6.86 17.24
N ASN A 286 6.99 -5.68 16.98
CA ASN A 286 6.92 -4.55 17.92
C ASN A 286 5.47 -4.16 18.25
N PHE A 287 4.57 -4.15 17.28
CA PHE A 287 3.16 -3.86 17.53
C PHE A 287 2.43 -4.95 18.32
N GLN A 288 2.76 -6.23 18.12
CA GLN A 288 2.22 -7.32 18.94
C GLN A 288 2.74 -7.27 20.37
N LEU A 289 4.00 -6.86 20.55
CA LEU A 289 4.61 -6.66 21.86
C LEU A 289 3.89 -5.51 22.59
N ASP A 290 3.70 -4.35 21.97
CA ASP A 290 2.96 -3.22 22.57
C ASP A 290 1.53 -3.62 22.99
N ALA A 291 0.79 -4.31 22.11
CA ALA A 291 -0.55 -4.79 22.42
C ALA A 291 -0.57 -5.87 23.54
N SER A 292 0.55 -6.56 23.74
CA SER A 292 0.70 -7.58 24.80
C SER A 292 1.14 -6.97 26.13
N VAL A 293 1.96 -5.91 26.12
CA VAL A 293 2.28 -5.07 27.29
C VAL A 293 0.98 -4.50 27.85
N GLU A 294 0.16 -3.90 26.99
CA GLU A 294 -1.12 -3.29 27.36
C GLU A 294 -2.10 -4.30 27.98
N LYS A 295 -1.99 -5.58 27.59
CA LYS A 295 -2.83 -6.68 28.08
C LYS A 295 -2.16 -7.57 29.13
N GLY A 296 -0.95 -7.23 29.59
CA GLY A 296 -0.21 -7.99 30.62
C GLY A 296 0.14 -9.43 30.26
N LYS A 297 0.22 -9.80 28.97
CA LYS A 297 0.43 -11.20 28.54
C LYS A 297 1.90 -11.51 28.23
N LYS A 298 2.54 -12.33 29.08
CA LYS A 298 3.94 -12.80 28.92
C LYS A 298 4.16 -13.83 27.79
N MET A 299 3.12 -14.55 27.37
CA MET A 299 3.22 -15.67 26.40
C MET A 299 3.57 -15.19 24.97
N THR A 300 3.21 -13.96 24.60
CA THR A 300 3.38 -13.44 23.23
C THR A 300 4.83 -13.12 22.89
N TYR A 301 5.66 -12.78 23.89
CA TYR A 301 7.10 -12.55 23.73
C TYR A 301 7.85 -13.78 23.25
N PHE A 302 7.43 -14.97 23.71
CA PHE A 302 8.05 -16.24 23.33
C PHE A 302 7.75 -16.61 21.87
N ILE A 303 6.51 -16.38 21.41
CA ILE A 303 6.09 -16.67 20.03
C ILE A 303 6.73 -15.68 19.05
N ALA A 304 6.78 -14.39 19.40
CA ALA A 304 7.47 -13.38 18.59
C ALA A 304 8.98 -13.65 18.47
N GLY A 305 9.62 -14.08 19.56
CA GLY A 305 11.03 -14.50 19.56
C GLY A 305 11.28 -15.76 18.71
N GLN A 306 10.37 -16.74 18.76
CA GLN A 306 10.44 -17.95 17.93
C GLN A 306 10.23 -17.64 16.44
N ALA A 307 9.31 -16.74 16.10
CA ALA A 307 9.09 -16.29 14.72
C ALA A 307 10.29 -15.51 14.18
N LEU A 308 10.88 -14.62 14.98
CA LEU A 308 12.10 -13.89 14.63
C LEU A 308 13.30 -14.83 14.46
N HIS A 309 13.42 -15.85 15.31
CA HIS A 309 14.47 -16.86 15.21
C HIS A 309 14.30 -17.78 13.99
N ALA A 310 13.08 -18.22 13.69
CA ALA A 310 12.78 -19.00 12.49
C ALA A 310 13.03 -18.19 11.21
N LEU A 311 12.65 -16.91 11.20
CA LEU A 311 12.99 -15.97 10.14
C LEU A 311 14.51 -15.85 10.02
N LEU A 312 15.23 -15.44 11.07
CA LEU A 312 16.70 -15.32 11.07
C LEU A 312 17.44 -16.60 10.66
N SER A 313 16.92 -17.77 11.02
CA SER A 313 17.49 -19.06 10.63
C SER A 313 17.30 -19.37 9.14
N SER A 314 16.19 -18.94 8.54
CA SER A 314 15.97 -19.01 7.09
C SER A 314 16.87 -18.03 6.31
N VAL A 315 17.26 -16.89 6.92
CA VAL A 315 18.23 -15.91 6.37
C VAL A 315 19.61 -16.53 6.22
N LEU A 316 20.09 -17.20 7.26
CA LEU A 316 21.40 -17.86 7.22
C LEU A 316 21.43 -18.99 6.18
N HIS A 317 20.29 -19.64 5.93
CA HIS A 317 20.20 -20.64 4.87
C HIS A 317 20.18 -20.04 3.45
N CYS A 318 19.48 -18.92 3.23
CA CYS A 318 19.43 -18.27 1.91
C CYS A 318 20.67 -17.42 1.58
N ALA A 319 21.43 -16.93 2.57
CA ALA A 319 22.66 -16.16 2.34
C ALA A 319 23.89 -17.04 2.08
N VAL A 320 23.77 -18.36 2.29
CA VAL A 320 24.85 -19.36 2.10
C VAL A 320 24.69 -20.12 0.76
N LEU A 321 23.56 -19.94 0.06
CA LEU A 321 23.29 -20.45 -1.29
C LEU A 321 23.43 -19.32 -2.32
#